data_AF-A0A2V7IDI8-F1
#
_entry.id   AF-A0A2V7IDI8-F1
#
_cell.length_a   1.000
_cell.length_b   1.000
_cell.length_c   1.000
_cell.angle_alpha   90.00
_cell.angle_beta   90.00
_cell.angle_gamma   90.00
#
_symmetry.space_group_name_H-M   'P 1'
#
loop_
_entity.id
_entity.type
_entity.pdbx_description
1 polymer ?
#
loop_
_entity_poly.entity_id
_entity_poly.type
_entity_poly.pdbx_seq_one_letter_code
_entity_poly.pdbx_strand_id
1 'polypeptide(L)'
;MDGNGRWATRRGLARTHGHRAGARAVRPIVETAPTLGVGALTLFASAELATAGNRRLHLRLAVDYSARDTIVEAARRLAPGEHTRADFARRLGEAYGDTAADVDLLIRTGGEQRLSDFLLWECAYAELYFTERMWPDFAPADLAAAIEEFRARERRFGTLPKRAAG
;
A
#
# COMPACT_ATOMS: atom_id res chain seq x y z
N MET A 1 -6.22 0.51 4.53
CA MET A 1 -6.86 1.52 5.41
C MET A 1 -8.13 0.92 6.02
N ASP A 2 -7.99 0.06 7.03
CA ASP A 2 -9.12 -0.68 7.63
C ASP A 2 -9.49 -0.15 9.03
N GLY A 3 -10.72 -0.43 9.46
CA GLY A 3 -11.27 -0.02 10.75
C GLY A 3 -12.25 1.17 10.69
N ASN A 4 -12.47 1.78 9.53
CA ASN A 4 -13.35 2.96 9.37
C ASN A 4 -14.78 2.74 9.94
N GLY A 5 -15.44 1.66 9.52
CA GLY A 5 -16.80 1.34 9.97
C GLY A 5 -16.85 1.03 11.46
N ARG A 6 -15.92 0.20 11.95
CA ARG A 6 -15.82 -0.18 13.37
C ARG A 6 -15.54 1.06 14.25
N TRP A 7 -14.71 1.98 13.78
CA TRP A 7 -14.40 3.24 14.45
C TRP A 7 -15.65 4.10 14.68
N ALA A 8 -16.52 4.19 13.68
CA ALA A 8 -17.78 4.93 13.77
C ALA A 8 -18.76 4.24 14.71
N THR A 9 -18.94 2.93 14.57
CA THR A 9 -19.85 2.14 15.42
C THR A 9 -19.47 2.24 16.89
N ARG A 10 -18.18 2.17 17.24
CA ARG A 10 -17.70 2.32 18.64
C ARG A 10 -18.02 3.69 19.25
N ARG A 11 -18.31 4.69 18.42
CA ARG A 11 -18.64 6.07 18.83
C ARG A 11 -20.13 6.39 18.66
N GLY A 12 -20.97 5.40 18.37
CA GLY A 12 -22.40 5.60 18.13
C GLY A 12 -22.72 6.37 16.84
N LEU A 13 -21.77 6.44 15.90
CA LEU A 13 -21.91 7.20 14.65
C LEU A 13 -22.25 6.28 13.47
N ALA A 14 -22.94 6.84 12.47
CA ALA A 14 -23.14 6.17 11.19
C ALA A 14 -21.80 5.89 10.49
N ARG A 15 -21.68 4.75 9.78
CA ARG A 15 -20.45 4.30 9.08
C ARG A 15 -19.84 5.37 8.17
N THR A 16 -20.67 6.20 7.54
CA THR A 16 -20.24 7.32 6.70
C THR A 16 -19.34 8.32 7.42
N HIS A 17 -19.51 8.52 8.73
CA HIS A 17 -18.62 9.35 9.54
C HIS A 17 -17.21 8.75 9.65
N GLY A 18 -17.13 7.43 9.77
CA GLY A 18 -15.86 6.70 9.77
C GLY A 18 -15.13 6.83 8.45
N HIS A 19 -15.83 6.70 7.31
CA HIS A 19 -15.24 6.92 5.99
C HIS A 19 -14.75 8.37 5.80
N ARG A 20 -15.53 9.37 6.25
CA ARG A 20 -15.11 10.79 6.22
C ARG A 20 -13.88 11.05 7.09
N ALA A 21 -13.83 10.47 8.28
CA ALA A 21 -12.67 10.58 9.17
C ALA A 21 -11.44 9.88 8.56
N GLY A 22 -11.63 8.70 7.97
CA GLY A 22 -10.60 7.99 7.23
C GLY A 22 -10.04 8.78 6.05
N ALA A 23 -10.89 9.44 5.26
CA ALA A 23 -10.43 10.29 4.16
C ALA A 23 -9.55 11.46 4.68
N ARG A 24 -9.92 12.07 5.81
CA ARG A 24 -9.12 13.13 6.44
C ARG A 24 -7.77 12.64 6.98
N ALA A 25 -7.69 11.38 7.43
CA ALA A 25 -6.46 10.79 7.92
C ALA A 25 -5.41 10.57 6.81
N VAL A 26 -5.80 10.53 5.53
CA VAL A 26 -4.85 10.28 4.44
C VAL A 26 -3.82 11.41 4.28
N ARG A 27 -4.29 12.67 4.28
CA ARG A 27 -3.41 13.83 4.04
C ARG A 27 -2.19 13.88 4.97
N PRO A 28 -2.32 13.83 6.31
CA PRO A 28 -1.15 13.91 7.18
C PRO A 28 -0.18 12.74 6.99
N ILE A 29 -0.67 11.54 6.63
CA ILE A 29 0.17 10.37 6.33
C ILE A 29 0.97 10.60 5.05
N VAL A 30 0.32 11.06 3.98
CA VAL A 30 0.96 11.37 2.70
C VAL A 30 1.99 12.49 2.84
N GLU A 31 1.71 13.52 3.65
CA GLU A 31 2.64 14.64 3.90
C GLU A 31 3.84 14.21 4.75
N THR A 32 3.67 13.24 5.65
CA THR A 32 4.74 12.75 6.53
C THR A 32 5.64 11.73 5.85
N ALA A 33 5.10 10.87 4.99
CA ALA A 33 5.87 9.75 4.40
C ALA A 33 7.22 10.17 3.78
N PRO A 34 7.34 11.27 3.02
CA PRO A 34 8.63 11.70 2.45
C PRO A 34 9.64 12.19 3.48
N THR A 35 9.18 12.72 4.62
CA THR A 35 10.09 13.15 5.70
C THR A 35 10.69 11.94 6.42
N LEU A 36 10.00 10.80 6.36
CA LEU A 36 10.46 9.51 6.85
C LEU A 36 11.26 8.72 5.80
N GLY A 37 11.54 9.30 4.62
CA GLY A 37 12.34 8.66 3.57
C GLY A 37 11.57 7.62 2.73
N VAL A 38 10.24 7.65 2.74
CA VAL A 38 9.40 6.81 1.88
C VAL A 38 9.34 7.45 0.47
N GLY A 39 9.81 6.73 -0.55
CA GLY A 39 9.79 7.19 -1.94
C GLY A 39 8.52 6.84 -2.72
N ALA A 40 7.84 5.76 -2.35
CA ALA A 40 6.58 5.31 -2.94
C ALA A 40 5.61 4.85 -1.85
N LEU A 41 4.34 5.23 -1.97
CA LEU A 41 3.27 4.89 -1.03
C LEU A 41 2.02 4.48 -1.78
N THR A 42 1.53 3.27 -1.53
CA THR A 42 0.26 2.78 -2.07
C THR A 42 -0.78 2.69 -0.97
N LEU A 43 -1.89 3.41 -1.11
CA LEU A 43 -3.00 3.41 -0.15
C LEU A 43 -4.26 2.82 -0.79
N PHE A 44 -4.97 1.97 -0.05
CA PHE A 44 -6.29 1.47 -0.44
C PHE A 44 -7.39 2.42 0.02
N ALA A 45 -7.96 3.21 -0.89
CA ALA A 45 -8.85 4.34 -0.59
C ALA A 45 -10.19 4.25 -1.34
N SER A 46 -11.19 4.95 -0.82
CA SER A 46 -12.32 5.43 -1.63
C SER A 46 -12.33 6.95 -1.54
N ALA A 47 -12.21 7.62 -2.69
CA ALA A 47 -12.07 9.06 -2.94
C ALA A 47 -10.62 9.61 -3.08
N GLU A 48 -10.45 10.42 -4.14
CA GLU A 48 -9.20 10.94 -4.75
C GLU A 48 -8.61 12.18 -4.03
N LEU A 49 -7.31 12.46 -4.27
CA LEU A 49 -6.51 13.42 -3.52
C LEU A 49 -5.80 14.52 -4.32
N ALA A 50 -5.70 15.66 -3.64
CA ALA A 50 -5.14 16.97 -3.96
C ALA A 50 -3.60 17.06 -4.14
N THR A 51 -2.94 16.08 -4.74
CA THR A 51 -1.45 15.96 -4.68
C THR A 51 -0.71 16.04 -6.03
N ALA A 52 -1.38 16.44 -7.10
CA ALA A 52 -0.85 16.40 -8.48
C ALA A 52 0.50 17.12 -8.73
N GLY A 53 0.90 18.08 -7.88
CA GLY A 53 2.16 18.83 -8.03
C GLY A 53 3.37 18.28 -7.27
N ASN A 54 3.22 17.22 -6.46
CA ASN A 54 4.30 16.73 -5.61
C ASN A 54 5.17 15.68 -6.34
N ARG A 55 6.49 15.89 -6.38
CA ARG A 55 7.45 14.98 -7.01
C ARG A 55 8.31 14.18 -6.02
N ARG A 56 8.14 14.41 -4.71
CA ARG A 56 8.91 13.73 -3.65
C ARG A 56 8.37 12.35 -3.28
N LEU A 57 7.12 12.06 -3.64
CA LEU A 57 6.44 10.82 -3.30
C LEU A 57 5.66 10.33 -4.51
N HIS A 58 5.85 9.06 -4.87
CA HIS A 58 4.94 8.39 -5.78
C HIS A 58 3.74 7.85 -4.99
N LEU A 59 2.56 8.48 -5.11
CA LEU A 59 1.34 8.06 -4.42
C LEU A 59 0.42 7.27 -5.37
N ARG A 60 0.12 6.02 -5.03
CA ARG A 60 -0.88 5.19 -5.72
C ARG A 60 -2.11 5.02 -4.83
N LEU A 61 -3.29 5.38 -5.34
CA LEU A 61 -4.57 5.12 -4.67
C LEU A 61 -5.26 3.95 -5.34
N ALA A 62 -5.36 2.84 -4.62
CA ALA A 62 -6.10 1.66 -5.06
C ALA A 62 -7.59 1.84 -4.72
N VAL A 63 -8.38 2.25 -5.72
CA VAL A 63 -9.84 2.39 -5.65
C VAL A 63 -10.46 1.28 -6.47
N ASP A 64 -11.45 0.57 -5.91
CA ASP A 64 -12.09 -0.60 -6.55
C ASP A 64 -11.09 -1.65 -7.07
N TYR A 65 -10.03 -1.84 -6.29
CA TYR A 65 -8.90 -2.70 -6.66
C TYR A 65 -9.10 -4.14 -6.18
N SER A 66 -8.77 -5.10 -7.04
CA SER A 66 -8.58 -6.51 -6.72
C SER A 66 -7.25 -7.02 -7.29
N ALA A 67 -6.40 -7.63 -6.46
CA ALA A 67 -5.15 -8.22 -6.95
C ALA A 67 -5.42 -9.43 -7.83
N ARG A 68 -6.42 -10.27 -7.50
CA ARG A 68 -6.81 -11.41 -8.34
C ARG A 68 -7.28 -10.98 -9.72
N ASP A 69 -8.17 -9.99 -9.81
CA ASP A 69 -8.65 -9.51 -11.11
C ASP A 69 -7.52 -8.91 -11.93
N THR A 70 -6.62 -8.16 -11.27
CA THR A 70 -5.42 -7.61 -11.91
C THR A 70 -4.51 -8.72 -12.45
N ILE A 71 -4.26 -9.79 -11.67
CA ILE A 71 -3.45 -10.94 -12.08
C ILE A 71 -4.09 -11.64 -13.27
N VAL A 72 -5.42 -11.83 -13.26
CA VAL A 72 -6.15 -12.43 -14.38
C VAL A 72 -6.03 -11.56 -15.63
N GLU A 73 -6.18 -10.25 -15.51
CA GLU A 73 -6.05 -9.32 -16.64
C GLU A 73 -4.62 -9.31 -17.21
N ALA A 74 -3.61 -9.30 -16.35
CA ALA A 74 -2.21 -9.42 -16.75
C ALA A 74 -1.94 -10.73 -17.51
N ALA A 75 -2.47 -11.85 -17.02
CA ALA A 75 -2.35 -13.15 -17.68
C ALA A 75 -3.04 -13.17 -19.06
N ARG A 76 -4.23 -12.56 -19.19
CA ARG A 76 -4.95 -12.45 -20.47
C ARG A 76 -4.19 -11.67 -21.54
N ARG A 77 -3.33 -10.74 -21.14
CA ARG A 77 -2.51 -9.91 -22.05
C ARG A 77 -1.20 -10.55 -22.48
N LEU A 78 -0.86 -11.74 -21.98
CA LEU A 78 0.31 -12.48 -22.43
C LEU A 78 0.04 -13.12 -23.79
N ALA A 79 1.01 -12.98 -24.70
CA ALA A 79 0.98 -13.71 -25.96
C ALA A 79 1.22 -15.21 -25.71
N PRO A 80 0.85 -16.12 -26.63
CA PRO A 80 1.26 -17.52 -26.53
C PRO A 80 2.79 -17.66 -26.48
N GLY A 81 3.31 -18.53 -25.60
CA GLY A 81 4.75 -18.80 -25.47
C GLY A 81 5.22 -18.86 -24.01
N GLU A 82 6.53 -19.04 -23.83
CA GLU A 82 7.18 -18.97 -22.53
C GLU A 82 7.37 -17.51 -22.09
N HIS A 83 7.13 -17.23 -20.82
CA HIS A 83 7.25 -15.89 -20.25
C HIS A 83 8.09 -15.93 -18.99
N THR A 84 8.90 -14.90 -18.79
CA THR A 84 9.63 -14.70 -17.55
C THR A 84 8.75 -14.04 -16.49
N ARG A 85 9.19 -14.09 -15.23
CA ARG A 85 8.56 -13.31 -14.14
C ARG A 85 8.55 -11.81 -14.45
N ALA A 86 9.57 -11.30 -15.13
CA ALA A 86 9.67 -9.89 -15.51
C ALA A 86 8.64 -9.52 -16.58
N ASP A 87 8.37 -10.41 -17.54
CA ASP A 87 7.31 -10.22 -18.54
C ASP A 87 5.94 -10.13 -17.88
N PHE A 88 5.66 -11.03 -16.94
CA PHE A 88 4.42 -11.01 -16.18
C PHE A 88 4.29 -9.73 -15.34
N ALA A 89 5.35 -9.36 -14.62
CA ALA A 89 5.37 -8.14 -13.80
C ALA A 89 5.11 -6.88 -14.63
N ARG A 90 5.62 -6.82 -15.87
CA ARG A 90 5.31 -5.72 -16.79
C ARG A 90 3.82 -5.69 -17.17
N ARG A 91 3.21 -6.84 -17.48
CA ARG A 91 1.76 -6.93 -17.78
C ARG A 91 0.90 -6.58 -16.59
N LEU A 92 1.33 -6.97 -15.39
CA LEU A 92 0.68 -6.61 -14.14
C LEU A 92 0.72 -5.09 -13.94
N GLY A 93 1.89 -4.48 -14.19
CA GLY A 93 2.07 -3.03 -14.29
C GLY A 93 1.01 -2.34 -15.15
N GLU A 94 0.93 -2.78 -16.40
CA GLU A 94 -0.02 -2.28 -17.40
C GLU A 94 -1.49 -2.47 -16.97
N ALA A 95 -1.81 -3.43 -16.10
CA ALA A 95 -3.17 -3.71 -15.67
C ALA A 95 -3.70 -2.71 -14.62
N TYR A 96 -2.85 -2.17 -13.72
CA TYR A 96 -3.23 -1.07 -12.81
C TYR A 96 -2.71 0.31 -13.22
N GLY A 97 -2.07 0.42 -14.40
CA GLY A 97 -1.63 1.71 -14.97
C GLY A 97 -0.33 2.27 -14.36
N ASP A 98 0.53 1.40 -13.80
CA ASP A 98 1.79 1.79 -13.14
C ASP A 98 2.82 0.64 -13.22
N THR A 99 3.87 0.64 -12.41
CA THR A 99 4.87 -0.43 -12.32
C THR A 99 4.51 -1.44 -11.22
N ALA A 100 4.82 -2.72 -11.45
CA ALA A 100 4.79 -3.79 -10.45
C ALA A 100 6.00 -3.73 -9.51
N ALA A 101 6.21 -2.58 -8.87
CA ALA A 101 7.28 -2.46 -7.91
C ALA A 101 6.97 -3.32 -6.67
N ASP A 102 7.99 -4.03 -6.17
CA ASP A 102 7.88 -4.79 -4.93
C ASP A 102 7.53 -3.85 -3.76
N VAL A 103 6.73 -4.35 -2.83
CA VAL A 103 6.39 -3.65 -1.59
C VAL A 103 7.40 -4.05 -0.52
N ASP A 104 8.10 -3.08 0.05
CA ASP A 104 9.01 -3.32 1.18
C ASP A 104 8.25 -3.58 2.48
N LEU A 105 7.22 -2.77 2.74
CA LEU A 105 6.45 -2.77 3.98
C LEU A 105 4.95 -2.59 3.69
N LEU A 106 4.14 -3.54 4.13
CA LEU A 106 2.68 -3.44 4.14
C LEU A 106 2.17 -3.15 5.55
N ILE A 107 1.55 -1.99 5.72
CA ILE A 107 0.90 -1.59 6.98
C ILE A 107 -0.60 -1.83 6.87
N ARG A 108 -1.15 -2.60 7.80
CA ARG A 108 -2.60 -2.82 7.92
C ARG A 108 -3.12 -2.46 9.31
N THR A 109 -4.06 -1.53 9.30
CA THR A 109 -4.76 -1.00 10.48
C THR A 109 -5.98 -1.84 10.86
N GLY A 110 -6.52 -1.63 12.05
CA GLY A 110 -7.81 -2.15 12.48
C GLY A 110 -7.82 -3.61 12.96
N GLY A 111 -6.64 -4.19 13.24
CA GLY A 111 -6.46 -5.48 13.92
C GLY A 111 -6.55 -6.73 13.04
N GLU A 112 -6.88 -6.59 11.76
CA GLU A 112 -7.00 -7.74 10.85
C GLU A 112 -5.63 -8.20 10.36
N GLN A 113 -5.29 -9.47 10.55
CA GLN A 113 -4.02 -10.07 10.10
C GLN A 113 -4.17 -10.85 8.79
N ARG A 114 -4.55 -10.15 7.71
CA ARG A 114 -4.65 -10.71 6.35
C ARG A 114 -4.39 -9.64 5.30
N LEU A 115 -4.10 -10.01 4.06
CA LEU A 115 -3.93 -9.05 2.97
C LEU A 115 -5.26 -8.58 2.37
N SER A 116 -6.30 -9.41 2.41
CA SER A 116 -7.61 -9.14 1.79
C SER A 116 -7.48 -8.72 0.32
N ASP A 117 -6.77 -9.52 -0.48
CA ASP A 117 -6.63 -9.31 -1.92
C ASP A 117 -5.92 -7.99 -2.32
N PHE A 118 -5.11 -7.44 -1.42
CA PHE A 118 -4.32 -6.24 -1.67
C PHE A 118 -2.90 -6.61 -2.09
N LEU A 119 -2.47 -6.14 -3.28
CA LEU A 119 -1.11 -6.25 -3.82
C LEU A 119 -0.45 -7.63 -3.63
N LEU A 120 -1.16 -8.71 -3.96
CA LEU A 120 -0.72 -10.09 -3.65
C LEU A 120 0.61 -10.46 -4.30
N TRP A 121 0.87 -9.98 -5.52
CA TRP A 121 2.11 -10.24 -6.23
C TRP A 121 3.24 -9.37 -5.68
N GLU A 122 2.99 -8.07 -5.56
CA GLU A 122 3.97 -7.08 -5.13
C GLU A 122 4.39 -7.26 -3.67
N CYS A 123 3.53 -7.86 -2.83
CA CYS A 123 3.83 -8.14 -1.42
C CYS A 123 4.49 -9.50 -1.18
N ALA A 124 4.95 -10.22 -2.22
CA ALA A 124 5.52 -11.57 -2.06
C ALA A 124 6.66 -11.64 -1.05
N TYR A 125 7.44 -10.56 -0.90
CA TYR A 125 8.54 -10.43 0.06
C TYR A 125 8.37 -9.25 1.03
N ALA A 126 7.18 -8.64 1.06
CA ALA A 126 6.93 -7.50 1.93
C ALA A 126 7.00 -7.90 3.40
N GLU A 127 7.58 -7.03 4.23
CA GLU A 127 7.34 -7.10 5.65
C GLU A 127 5.90 -6.70 5.96
N LEU A 128 5.26 -7.48 6.83
CA LEU A 128 3.88 -7.23 7.22
C LEU A 128 3.85 -6.60 8.62
N TYR A 129 3.25 -5.42 8.71
CA TYR A 129 3.00 -4.70 9.95
C TYR A 129 1.50 -4.58 10.19
N PHE A 130 1.01 -5.28 11.21
CA PHE A 130 -0.40 -5.27 11.60
C PHE A 130 -0.57 -4.48 12.91
N THR A 131 -1.52 -3.56 12.94
CA THR A 131 -1.83 -2.78 14.14
C THR A 131 -3.32 -2.79 14.45
N GLU A 132 -3.66 -2.83 15.74
CA GLU A 132 -5.04 -2.67 16.22
C GLU A 132 -5.58 -1.25 16.04
N ARG A 133 -4.68 -0.27 15.87
CA ARG A 133 -5.04 1.14 15.63
C ARG A 133 -5.97 1.22 14.43
N MET A 134 -7.14 1.83 14.60
CA MET A 134 -8.12 2.00 13.51
C MET A 134 -7.68 3.12 12.57
N TRP A 135 -7.94 2.99 11.27
CA TRP A 135 -7.49 3.95 10.26
C TRP A 135 -7.81 5.42 10.58
N PRO A 136 -9.03 5.81 11.02
CA PRO A 136 -9.29 7.21 11.35
C PRO A 136 -8.49 7.78 12.53
N ASP A 137 -7.94 6.91 13.38
CA ASP A 137 -7.09 7.29 14.52
C ASP A 137 -5.59 7.10 14.20
N PHE A 138 -5.24 6.54 13.04
CA PHE A 138 -3.85 6.30 12.63
C PHE A 138 -3.18 7.63 12.24
N ALA A 139 -2.09 7.97 12.92
CA ALA A 139 -1.44 9.27 12.88
C ALA A 139 -0.01 9.17 12.33
N PRO A 140 0.62 10.31 11.97
CA PRO A 140 2.02 10.38 11.56
C PRO A 140 3.00 9.66 12.49
N ALA A 141 2.77 9.71 13.80
CA ALA A 141 3.59 9.00 14.79
C ALA A 141 3.49 7.47 14.66
N ASP A 142 2.30 6.95 14.32
CA ASP A 142 2.10 5.52 14.08
C ASP A 142 2.82 5.05 12.81
N LEU A 143 2.84 5.90 11.76
CA LEU A 143 3.62 5.63 10.55
C LEU A 143 5.12 5.62 10.84
N ALA A 144 5.61 6.59 11.63
CA ALA A 144 7.00 6.66 12.03
C ALA A 144 7.42 5.40 12.80
N ALA A 145 6.63 4.97 13.78
CA ALA A 145 6.89 3.74 14.54
C ALA A 145 6.94 2.49 13.64
N ALA A 146 6.01 2.37 12.68
CA ALA A 146 6.02 1.23 11.75
C ALA A 146 7.27 1.21 10.86
N ILE A 147 7.74 2.38 10.40
CA ILE A 147 8.96 2.50 9.59
C ILE A 147 10.21 2.25 10.43
N GLU A 148 10.25 2.72 11.67
CA GLU A 148 11.33 2.43 12.61
C GLU A 148 11.45 0.94 12.90
N GLU A 149 10.32 0.25 13.12
CA GLU A 149 10.31 -1.20 13.31
C GLU A 149 10.82 -1.94 12.06
N PHE A 150 10.36 -1.54 10.87
CA PHE A 150 10.86 -2.08 9.60
C PHE A 150 12.38 -1.90 9.44
N ARG A 151 12.91 -0.73 9.83
CA ARG A 151 14.35 -0.45 9.77
C ARG A 151 15.15 -1.22 10.81
N ALA A 152 14.58 -1.44 11.99
CA ALA A 152 15.25 -2.09 13.11
C ALA A 152 15.36 -3.61 12.91
N ARG A 153 14.49 -4.21 12.10
CA ARG A 153 14.58 -5.63 11.78
C ARG A 153 15.83 -5.90 10.93
N GLU A 154 16.74 -6.71 11.48
CA GLU A 154 17.87 -7.24 10.70
C GLU A 154 17.33 -7.92 9.45
N ARG A 155 17.82 -7.50 8.27
CA ARG A 155 17.47 -8.12 6.99
C ARG A 155 17.98 -9.56 6.99
N ARG A 156 17.14 -10.48 7.45
CA ARG A 156 17.47 -11.91 7.58
C ARG A 156 17.68 -12.60 6.24
N PHE A 157 17.37 -11.95 5.10
CA PHE A 157 17.62 -12.49 3.77
C PHE A 157 18.09 -11.41 2.78
N GLY A 158 19.24 -11.67 2.15
CA GLY A 158 19.60 -11.21 0.82
C GLY A 158 19.87 -9.72 0.67
N THR A 159 21.15 -9.35 0.69
CA THR A 159 21.67 -8.30 -0.18
C THR A 159 21.20 -8.55 -1.62
N LEU A 160 20.05 -7.98 -2.02
CA LEU A 160 19.82 -7.70 -3.43
C LEU A 160 20.87 -6.67 -3.84
N PRO A 161 21.67 -6.91 -4.89
CA PRO A 161 22.72 -5.98 -5.28
C PRO A 161 22.09 -4.62 -5.53
N LYS A 162 22.69 -3.57 -4.93
CA LYS A 162 22.48 -2.19 -5.37
C LYS A 162 22.58 -2.22 -6.89
N ARG A 163 21.47 -2.00 -7.58
CA ARG A 163 21.50 -1.70 -9.02
C ARG A 163 22.43 -0.50 -9.15
N ALA A 164 23.56 -0.71 -9.81
CA ALA A 164 24.56 0.32 -10.03
C ALA A 164 23.86 1.53 -10.67
N ALA A 165 23.97 2.68 -10.01
CA ALA A 165 23.71 3.95 -10.65
C ALA A 165 24.79 4.12 -11.72
N GLY A 166 24.36 4.06 -12.98
CA GLY A 166 25.07 4.49 -14.16
C GLY A 166 24.14 5.36 -14.97
#